data_AF-A0A6P8D5C9-F1
#
_entry.id   AF-A0A6P8D5C9-F1
#
_cell.length_a   1.000
_cell.length_b   1.000
_cell.length_c   1.000
_cell.angle_alpha   90.00
_cell.angle_beta   90.00
_cell.angle_gamma   90.00
#
_symmetry.space_group_name_H-M   'P 1'
#
loop_
_entity.id
_entity.type
_entity.pdbx_description
1 polymer ?
#
loop_
_entity_poly.entity_id
_entity_poly.type
_entity_poly.pdbx_seq_one_letter_code
_entity_poly.pdbx_strand_id
1 'polypeptide(L)'
;MDPEAHSTHLPSVYAADANSKSSGNAADGDHVTKQVHEFYFVKQHANENPYLIKAENLIQKLNQKRLQIHQTRDEKLMYRDKLTRCSNHTHYYYPVRTWKRDSFKSLQLSLDKLTFANNSSRGRAIKPNSAVKEIDNHSLHFGLLHGNKSLREEGQILRKIKEAEEIPEDTSVRDFDDKIRELSRRIQWRLNIKADEKEQILREIEKIERARAEATESATASAALNGKMWHSLGSKEDIVQQIKTIGDELDKERAEYLNSKRKAEKKREAVEADLGRLEKRLTHTVQLKNEATKCISRWRTEHREKNVSYNNYVELMMNARELAERKELSAMQKLSSDEVEKFMWQWSNNKAFRDEYRRRTAESLNNRSLTVDGLRKDQTRNRFS
;
A
#
# COMPACT_ATOMS: atom_id res chain seq x y z
N MET A 1 23.79 4.33 -12.77
CA MET A 1 23.37 3.18 -13.60
C MET A 1 22.50 3.77 -14.68
N ASP A 2 23.13 4.34 -15.70
CA ASP A 2 22.47 5.04 -16.80
C ASP A 2 21.73 4.06 -17.71
N PRO A 3 20.48 4.36 -18.11
CA PRO A 3 19.81 3.64 -19.17
C PRO A 3 19.53 4.60 -20.34
N GLU A 4 20.57 4.97 -21.08
CA GLU A 4 20.40 5.54 -22.43
C GLU A 4 21.07 4.63 -23.45
N ALA A 5 20.27 3.76 -24.05
CA ALA A 5 20.66 2.95 -25.18
C ALA A 5 19.56 3.01 -26.25
N HIS A 6 19.83 3.86 -27.24
CA HIS A 6 19.49 3.70 -28.65
C HIS A 6 18.05 3.32 -29.02
N SER A 7 17.18 4.35 -29.08
CA SER A 7 16.00 4.32 -29.95
C SER A 7 16.43 4.73 -31.37
N THR A 8 16.89 3.77 -32.16
CA THR A 8 17.10 3.98 -33.59
C THR A 8 15.76 3.81 -34.29
N HIS A 9 15.01 4.91 -34.39
CA HIS A 9 13.84 5.01 -35.26
C HIS A 9 14.29 4.79 -36.70
N LEU A 10 13.90 3.66 -37.29
CA LEU A 10 13.87 3.53 -38.75
C LEU A 10 12.69 4.37 -39.27
N PRO A 11 12.86 5.21 -40.31
CA PRO A 11 11.77 5.99 -40.86
C PRO A 11 10.74 5.06 -41.52
N SER A 12 9.49 5.19 -41.10
CA SER A 12 8.33 4.65 -41.81
C SER A 12 8.20 5.42 -43.13
N VAL A 13 8.49 4.75 -44.25
CA VAL A 13 8.23 5.27 -45.60
C VAL A 13 7.14 4.42 -46.23
N TYR A 14 5.91 4.67 -45.84
CA TYR A 14 4.72 4.31 -46.60
C TYR A 14 3.83 5.56 -46.68
N ALA A 15 4.03 6.35 -47.74
CA ALA A 15 3.00 7.18 -48.35
C ALA A 15 3.56 7.77 -49.66
N ALA A 16 3.23 7.16 -50.78
CA ALA A 16 3.21 7.85 -52.05
C ALA A 16 2.08 7.24 -52.88
N ASP A 17 0.89 7.78 -52.68
CA ASP A 17 -0.28 7.57 -53.52
C ASP A 17 0.05 7.97 -54.96
N ALA A 18 -0.06 7.01 -55.87
CA ALA A 18 -0.08 7.28 -57.30
C ALA A 18 -1.48 7.78 -57.68
N ASN A 19 -1.66 9.10 -57.70
CA ASN A 19 -2.80 9.72 -58.38
C ASN A 19 -2.29 10.56 -59.55
N SER A 20 -2.04 9.89 -60.68
CA SER A 20 -1.76 10.54 -61.96
C SER A 20 -3.10 10.99 -62.57
N LYS A 21 -3.46 12.26 -62.34
CA LYS A 21 -4.46 12.95 -63.15
C LYS A 21 -3.80 13.35 -64.47
N SER A 22 -4.27 12.73 -65.55
CA SER A 22 -4.11 13.23 -66.91
C SER A 22 -4.86 14.56 -67.05
N SER A 23 -4.15 15.64 -67.40
CA SER A 23 -4.74 16.77 -68.11
C SER A 23 -3.92 17.01 -69.37
N GLY A 24 -4.55 16.80 -70.52
CA GLY A 24 -3.99 17.16 -71.80
C GLY A 24 -3.79 18.66 -71.93
N ASN A 25 -2.77 19.03 -72.69
CA ASN A 25 -2.83 20.13 -73.65
C ASN A 25 -1.80 19.87 -74.74
N ALA A 26 -2.27 19.92 -75.98
CA ALA A 26 -1.46 19.83 -77.18
C ALA A 26 -0.77 21.18 -77.42
N ALA A 27 0.53 21.15 -77.71
CA ALA A 27 1.20 22.15 -78.54
C ALA A 27 2.49 21.54 -79.12
N ASP A 28 2.64 21.77 -80.41
CA ASP A 28 3.64 21.28 -81.35
C ASP A 28 5.07 21.69 -80.96
N GLY A 29 6.04 20.77 -81.12
CA GLY A 29 7.44 21.01 -80.76
C GLY A 29 8.26 19.73 -80.59
N ASP A 30 8.92 19.33 -81.68
CA ASP A 30 10.11 18.48 -81.75
C ASP A 30 10.06 17.18 -80.91
N HIS A 31 9.62 16.08 -81.51
CA HIS A 31 9.67 14.75 -80.91
C HIS A 31 11.12 14.24 -80.82
N VAL A 32 11.91 14.79 -79.90
CA VAL A 32 13.07 14.08 -79.36
C VAL A 32 12.50 12.86 -78.65
N THR A 33 12.58 11.69 -79.29
CA THR A 33 12.24 10.41 -78.68
C THR A 33 13.05 10.30 -77.39
N LYS A 34 12.40 10.47 -76.23
CA LYS A 34 13.05 10.26 -74.93
C LYS A 34 13.60 8.84 -74.94
N GLN A 35 14.91 8.70 -74.97
CA GLN A 35 15.55 7.39 -74.92
C GLN A 35 15.27 6.80 -73.53
N VAL A 36 14.39 5.79 -73.48
CA VAL A 36 14.04 5.07 -72.25
C VAL A 36 15.02 3.90 -72.13
N HIS A 37 15.77 3.88 -71.04
CA HIS A 37 16.62 2.74 -70.68
C HIS A 37 15.89 1.90 -69.63
N GLU A 38 15.78 0.59 -69.88
CA GLU A 38 15.12 -0.35 -68.99
C GLU A 38 16.14 -1.37 -68.46
N PHE A 39 16.10 -1.61 -67.16
CA PHE A 39 16.97 -2.55 -66.47
C PHE A 39 16.14 -3.46 -65.58
N TYR A 40 16.54 -4.73 -65.45
CA TYR A 40 15.77 -5.75 -64.75
C TYR A 40 16.47 -6.15 -63.44
N PHE A 41 15.71 -6.18 -62.35
CA PHE A 41 16.17 -6.64 -61.05
C PHE A 41 15.20 -7.66 -60.50
N VAL A 42 15.73 -8.76 -59.96
CA VAL A 42 14.90 -9.82 -59.39
C VAL A 42 14.36 -9.36 -58.04
N LYS A 43 13.03 -9.25 -57.94
CA LYS A 43 12.38 -8.79 -56.71
C LYS A 43 12.43 -9.87 -55.63
N GLN A 44 13.10 -9.58 -54.52
CA GLN A 44 13.01 -10.38 -53.31
C GLN A 44 11.87 -9.87 -52.44
N HIS A 45 11.11 -10.79 -51.85
CA HIS A 45 10.01 -10.46 -50.93
C HIS A 45 10.45 -10.60 -49.47
N ALA A 46 10.02 -9.67 -48.63
CA ALA A 46 10.21 -9.74 -47.18
C ALA A 46 9.41 -10.91 -46.61
N ASN A 47 9.98 -11.58 -45.61
CA ASN A 47 9.29 -12.56 -44.80
C ASN A 47 8.72 -11.84 -43.57
N GLU A 48 7.43 -11.53 -43.60
CA GLU A 48 6.73 -10.92 -42.48
C GLU A 48 6.36 -11.96 -41.42
N ASN A 49 6.57 -11.63 -40.14
CA ASN A 49 6.13 -12.48 -39.03
C ASN A 49 5.01 -11.77 -38.24
N PRO A 50 3.71 -12.06 -38.53
CA PRO A 50 2.59 -11.41 -37.84
C PRO A 50 2.51 -11.77 -36.34
N TYR A 51 3.22 -12.82 -35.90
CA TYR A 51 3.27 -13.22 -34.50
C TYR A 51 4.20 -12.34 -33.66
N LEU A 52 5.17 -11.66 -34.28
CA LEU A 52 6.09 -10.76 -33.59
C LEU A 52 5.34 -9.57 -32.98
N ILE A 53 4.51 -8.88 -33.77
CA ILE A 53 3.66 -7.75 -33.34
C ILE A 53 2.69 -8.21 -32.24
N LYS A 54 2.07 -9.39 -32.42
CA LYS A 54 1.16 -9.98 -31.41
C LYS A 54 1.86 -10.21 -30.07
N ALA A 55 3.10 -10.70 -30.09
CA ALA A 55 3.87 -10.93 -28.87
C ALA A 55 4.35 -9.64 -28.20
N GLU A 56 4.71 -8.62 -28.98
CA GLU A 56 5.08 -7.30 -28.43
C GLU A 56 3.90 -6.65 -27.70
N ASN A 57 2.71 -6.70 -28.32
CA ASN A 57 1.46 -6.28 -27.70
C ASN A 57 1.14 -7.09 -26.42
N LEU A 58 1.45 -8.38 -26.40
CA LEU A 58 1.29 -9.22 -25.21
C LEU A 58 2.23 -8.76 -24.07
N ILE A 59 3.49 -8.46 -24.34
CA ILE A 59 4.43 -7.93 -23.34
C ILE A 59 3.90 -6.61 -22.76
N GLN A 60 3.39 -5.72 -23.60
CA GLN A 60 2.82 -4.45 -23.14
C GLN A 60 1.64 -4.68 -22.18
N LYS A 61 0.71 -5.58 -22.53
CA LYS A 61 -0.41 -5.98 -21.66
C LYS A 61 0.07 -6.59 -20.34
N LEU A 62 1.10 -7.45 -20.36
CA LEU A 62 1.68 -8.05 -19.16
C LEU A 62 2.32 -6.99 -18.26
N ASN A 63 2.99 -5.99 -18.82
CA ASN A 63 3.56 -4.87 -18.06
C ASN A 63 2.48 -4.03 -17.36
N GLN A 64 1.38 -3.73 -18.06
CA GLN A 64 0.23 -3.02 -17.48
C GLN A 64 -0.38 -3.83 -16.33
N LYS A 65 -0.61 -5.13 -16.54
CA LYS A 65 -1.12 -6.04 -15.50
C LYS A 65 -0.20 -6.11 -14.29
N ARG A 66 1.13 -6.13 -14.50
CA ARG A 66 2.13 -6.10 -13.44
C ARG A 66 2.01 -4.81 -12.60
N LEU A 67 1.86 -3.66 -13.24
CA LEU A 67 1.70 -2.38 -12.56
C LEU A 67 0.43 -2.36 -11.68
N GLN A 68 -0.70 -2.83 -12.22
CA GLN A 68 -1.96 -2.94 -11.45
C GLN A 68 -1.81 -3.85 -10.23
N ILE A 69 -1.13 -4.99 -10.37
CA ILE A 69 -0.88 -5.90 -9.24
C ILE A 69 -0.05 -5.20 -8.16
N HIS A 70 0.97 -4.42 -8.52
CA HIS A 70 1.77 -3.67 -7.55
C HIS A 70 0.93 -2.63 -6.80
N GLN A 71 0.12 -1.84 -7.51
CA GLN A 71 -0.78 -0.85 -6.89
C GLN A 71 -1.71 -1.49 -5.85
N THR A 72 -2.42 -2.56 -6.25
CA THR A 72 -3.30 -3.29 -5.32
C THR A 72 -2.54 -3.90 -4.16
N ARG A 73 -1.33 -4.41 -4.39
CA ARG A 73 -0.48 -4.96 -3.32
C ARG A 73 -0.11 -3.88 -2.31
N ASP A 74 0.29 -2.70 -2.77
CA ASP A 74 0.72 -1.61 -1.91
C ASP A 74 -0.46 -1.07 -1.07
N GLU A 75 -1.65 -0.94 -1.64
CA GLU A 75 -2.90 -0.65 -0.90
C GLU A 75 -3.19 -1.69 0.20
N LYS A 76 -3.03 -2.98 -0.13
CA LYS A 76 -3.23 -4.08 0.83
C LYS A 76 -2.19 -4.06 1.95
N LEU A 77 -0.93 -3.74 1.64
CA LEU A 77 0.14 -3.60 2.64
C LEU A 77 -0.17 -2.45 3.61
N MET A 78 -0.65 -1.31 3.10
CA MET A 78 -1.07 -0.16 3.92
C MET A 78 -2.25 -0.53 4.83
N TYR A 79 -3.23 -1.26 4.31
CA TYR A 79 -4.36 -1.74 5.11
C TYR A 79 -3.93 -2.75 6.18
N ARG A 80 -3.03 -3.67 5.84
CA ARG A 80 -2.40 -4.62 6.78
C ARG A 80 -1.65 -3.90 7.89
N ASP A 81 -0.91 -2.84 7.59
CA ASP A 81 -0.20 -2.04 8.58
C ASP A 81 -1.17 -1.32 9.52
N LYS A 82 -2.27 -0.78 8.98
CA LYS A 82 -3.36 -0.19 9.78
C LYS A 82 -3.95 -1.22 10.75
N LEU A 83 -4.22 -2.44 10.28
CA LEU A 83 -4.73 -3.52 11.12
C LEU A 83 -3.73 -3.95 12.19
N THR A 84 -2.44 -4.02 11.88
CA THR A 84 -1.38 -4.31 12.86
C THR A 84 -1.37 -3.26 13.97
N ARG A 85 -1.52 -1.97 13.63
CA ARG A 85 -1.63 -0.89 14.64
C ARG A 85 -2.90 -1.01 15.49
N CYS A 86 -4.03 -1.42 14.91
CA CYS A 86 -5.27 -1.67 15.65
C CYS A 86 -5.21 -2.93 16.52
N SER A 87 -4.46 -3.96 16.12
CA SER A 87 -4.26 -5.18 16.90
C SER A 87 -3.28 -4.95 18.06
N ASN A 88 -2.22 -4.18 17.80
CA ASN A 88 -1.20 -3.80 18.78
C ASN A 88 -1.61 -2.56 19.60
N HIS A 89 -2.91 -2.25 19.66
CA HIS A 89 -3.46 -1.14 20.45
C HIS A 89 -3.34 -1.35 21.97
N THR A 90 -2.52 -2.31 22.41
CA THR A 90 -1.99 -2.46 23.77
C THR A 90 -1.41 -1.14 24.31
N HIS A 91 -0.93 -0.23 23.46
CA HIS A 91 -0.35 1.04 23.91
C HIS A 91 -1.38 2.05 24.45
N TYR A 92 -2.66 1.97 24.05
CA TYR A 92 -3.70 2.97 24.40
C TYR A 92 -4.75 2.45 25.37
N TYR A 93 -4.77 1.14 25.63
CA TYR A 93 -5.61 0.50 26.64
C TYR A 93 -4.94 0.46 28.02
N TYR A 94 -3.63 0.63 28.10
CA TYR A 94 -2.88 0.51 29.35
C TYR A 94 -3.11 1.68 30.34
N PRO A 95 -3.01 2.98 29.96
CA PRO A 95 -3.02 4.07 30.93
C PRO A 95 -4.36 4.29 31.68
N VAL A 96 -5.49 4.23 30.98
CA VAL A 96 -6.82 4.37 31.60
C VAL A 96 -7.13 3.16 32.47
N ARG A 97 -6.68 1.98 32.04
CA ARG A 97 -6.87 0.74 32.79
C ARG A 97 -5.94 0.63 33.99
N THR A 98 -4.71 1.15 33.93
CA THR A 98 -3.83 1.25 35.10
C THR A 98 -4.44 2.17 36.13
N TRP A 99 -4.93 3.35 35.71
CA TRP A 99 -5.62 4.26 36.63
C TRP A 99 -6.87 3.64 37.26
N LYS A 100 -7.80 3.07 36.47
CA LYS A 100 -8.97 2.36 37.03
C LYS A 100 -8.58 1.22 37.97
N ARG A 101 -7.50 0.51 37.66
CA ARG A 101 -6.97 -0.57 38.50
C ARG A 101 -6.34 -0.06 39.80
N ASP A 102 -5.69 1.10 39.77
CA ASP A 102 -5.07 1.71 40.94
C ASP A 102 -6.13 2.38 41.84
N SER A 103 -7.14 3.02 41.25
CA SER A 103 -8.36 3.46 41.95
C SER A 103 -9.09 2.28 42.60
N PHE A 104 -9.25 1.16 41.87
CA PHE A 104 -9.83 -0.07 42.40
C PHE A 104 -9.03 -0.64 43.58
N LYS A 105 -7.69 -0.71 43.47
CA LYS A 105 -6.81 -1.14 44.59
C LYS A 105 -6.91 -0.20 45.79
N SER A 106 -7.01 1.11 45.56
CA SER A 106 -7.14 2.11 46.61
C SER A 106 -8.47 1.97 47.35
N LEU A 107 -9.56 1.72 46.64
CA LEU A 107 -10.86 1.43 47.23
C LEU A 107 -10.85 0.11 48.02
N GLN A 108 -10.21 -0.94 47.50
CA GLN A 108 -10.01 -2.20 48.24
C GLN A 108 -9.24 -1.99 49.54
N LEU A 109 -8.13 -1.24 49.48
CA LEU A 109 -7.33 -0.92 50.66
C LEU A 109 -8.12 -0.12 51.70
N SER A 110 -8.93 0.84 51.26
CA SER A 110 -9.83 1.61 52.14
C SER A 110 -10.92 0.74 52.77
N LEU A 111 -11.49 -0.20 52.00
CA LEU A 111 -12.47 -1.17 52.50
C LEU A 111 -11.86 -2.12 53.55
N ASP A 112 -10.63 -2.59 53.32
CA ASP A 112 -9.89 -3.44 54.26
C ASP A 112 -9.60 -2.70 55.57
N LYS A 113 -9.15 -1.44 55.47
CA LYS A 113 -8.93 -0.55 56.64
C LYS A 113 -10.22 -0.31 57.43
N LEU A 114 -11.33 -0.02 56.74
CA LEU A 114 -12.65 0.15 57.37
C LEU A 114 -13.14 -1.14 58.02
N THR A 115 -12.94 -2.28 57.38
CA THR A 115 -13.33 -3.59 57.92
C THR A 115 -12.48 -3.96 59.15
N PHE A 116 -11.18 -3.69 59.11
CA PHE A 116 -10.29 -3.86 60.25
C PHE A 116 -10.69 -2.94 61.42
N ALA A 117 -10.95 -1.66 61.17
CA ALA A 117 -11.38 -0.71 62.19
C ALA A 117 -12.72 -1.12 62.84
N ASN A 118 -13.69 -1.58 62.03
CA ASN A 118 -15.01 -2.00 62.52
C ASN A 118 -14.98 -3.35 63.30
N ASN A 119 -13.98 -4.20 63.03
CA ASN A 119 -13.75 -5.42 63.81
C ASN A 119 -13.00 -5.12 65.12
N SER A 120 -12.08 -4.15 65.11
CA SER A 120 -11.38 -3.68 66.31
C SER A 120 -12.32 -3.00 67.31
N SER A 121 -13.33 -2.27 66.84
CA SER A 121 -14.38 -1.68 67.70
C SER A 121 -15.38 -2.73 68.23
N ARG A 122 -15.50 -3.89 67.59
CA ARG A 122 -16.32 -5.03 68.06
C ARG A 122 -15.61 -5.91 69.10
N GLY A 123 -14.28 -5.83 69.18
CA GLY A 123 -13.45 -6.57 70.13
C GLY A 123 -13.47 -5.99 71.56
N ARG A 124 -14.66 -5.88 72.17
CA ARG A 124 -14.99 -5.81 73.61
C ARG A 124 -16.26 -4.97 73.79
N ALA A 125 -17.42 -5.62 73.63
CA ALA A 125 -18.64 -5.12 74.23
C ALA A 125 -18.44 -5.11 75.76
N ILE A 126 -18.31 -3.91 76.32
CA ILE A 126 -18.24 -3.65 77.76
C ILE A 126 -19.44 -4.33 78.43
N LYS A 127 -19.20 -5.23 79.39
CA LYS A 127 -20.27 -5.76 80.26
C LYS A 127 -20.89 -4.56 81.01
N PRO A 128 -22.22 -4.45 81.14
CA PRO A 128 -22.87 -3.19 81.56
C PRO A 128 -22.68 -2.77 83.03
N ASN A 129 -21.79 -3.38 83.82
CA ASN A 129 -21.66 -3.12 85.25
C ASN A 129 -20.20 -3.09 85.73
N SER A 130 -19.40 -2.11 85.28
CA SER A 130 -18.11 -1.78 85.89
C SER A 130 -18.04 -0.29 86.18
N ALA A 131 -17.90 0.08 87.45
CA ALA A 131 -17.91 1.45 87.96
C ALA A 131 -16.52 2.13 87.89
N VAL A 132 -15.71 1.79 86.90
CA VAL A 132 -14.43 2.46 86.63
C VAL A 132 -14.43 2.88 85.17
N LYS A 133 -14.26 4.18 84.90
CA LYS A 133 -13.97 4.70 83.55
C LYS A 133 -12.59 4.19 83.11
N GLU A 134 -12.50 2.93 82.71
CA GLU A 134 -11.34 2.42 82.00
C GLU A 134 -11.33 3.05 80.61
N ILE A 135 -10.39 3.98 80.41
CA ILE A 135 -10.06 4.53 79.10
C ILE A 135 -9.56 3.37 78.23
N ASP A 136 -10.12 3.25 77.02
CA ASP A 136 -9.73 2.19 76.08
C ASP A 136 -8.24 2.30 75.72
N ASN A 137 -7.46 1.33 76.19
CA ASN A 137 -6.02 1.25 75.95
C ASN A 137 -5.68 1.13 74.45
N HIS A 138 -6.63 0.72 73.59
CA HIS A 138 -6.40 0.65 72.13
C HIS A 138 -6.63 2.01 71.45
N SER A 139 -7.62 2.81 71.89
CA SER A 139 -7.75 4.22 71.52
C SER A 139 -6.51 5.04 71.88
N LEU A 140 -5.91 4.79 73.06
CA LEU A 140 -4.65 5.42 73.45
C LEU A 140 -3.47 4.95 72.61
N HIS A 141 -3.41 3.66 72.26
CA HIS A 141 -2.30 3.13 71.46
C HIS A 141 -2.34 3.62 70.00
N PHE A 142 -3.53 3.77 69.42
CA PHE A 142 -3.73 4.39 68.11
C PHE A 142 -3.38 5.89 68.12
N GLY A 143 -3.76 6.60 69.19
CA GLY A 143 -3.35 7.98 69.44
C GLY A 143 -1.83 8.14 69.59
N LEU A 144 -1.14 7.21 70.26
CA LEU A 144 0.32 7.23 70.39
C LEU A 144 1.06 6.90 69.07
N LEU A 145 0.49 6.03 68.23
CA LEU A 145 1.09 5.62 66.95
C LEU A 145 0.94 6.67 65.83
N HIS A 146 -0.08 7.52 65.89
CA HIS A 146 -0.33 8.57 64.87
C HIS A 146 -0.32 10.01 65.43
N GLY A 147 -0.21 10.18 66.74
CA GLY A 147 -0.28 11.47 67.44
C GLY A 147 1.06 11.88 68.06
N ASN A 148 2.10 11.97 67.24
CA ASN A 148 3.24 12.82 67.57
C ASN A 148 3.50 13.75 66.39
N LYS A 149 2.71 14.82 66.32
CA LYS A 149 3.04 16.03 65.57
C LYS A 149 3.23 17.12 66.61
N SER A 150 4.37 17.82 66.59
CA SER A 150 4.63 18.91 67.53
C SER A 150 3.53 19.99 67.42
N LEU A 151 3.28 20.77 68.47
CA LEU A 151 2.32 21.91 68.44
C LEU A 151 2.54 22.84 67.23
N ARG A 152 3.78 22.90 66.72
CA ARG A 152 4.15 23.64 65.50
C ARG A 152 3.55 23.02 64.24
N GLU A 153 3.57 21.70 64.13
CA GLU A 153 3.02 20.92 63.01
C GLU A 153 1.49 20.85 63.08
N GLU A 154 0.91 20.75 64.28
CA GLU A 154 -0.55 20.90 64.49
C GLU A 154 -1.03 22.29 64.08
N GLY A 155 -0.31 23.35 64.48
CA GLY A 155 -0.60 24.71 64.02
C GLY A 155 -0.40 24.93 62.52
N GLN A 156 0.46 24.13 61.88
CA GLN A 156 0.67 24.16 60.43
C GLN A 156 -0.46 23.43 59.68
N ILE A 157 -0.98 22.35 60.24
CA ILE A 157 -2.16 21.63 59.74
C ILE A 157 -3.43 22.49 59.88
N LEU A 158 -3.62 23.16 61.03
CA LEU A 158 -4.76 24.05 61.24
C LEU A 158 -4.78 25.24 60.25
N ARG A 159 -3.60 25.79 59.90
CA ARG A 159 -3.51 26.80 58.83
C ARG A 159 -3.88 26.25 57.46
N LYS A 160 -3.37 25.07 57.09
CA LYS A 160 -3.71 24.40 55.83
C LYS A 160 -5.20 24.06 55.71
N ILE A 161 -5.85 23.72 56.83
CA ILE A 161 -7.30 23.45 56.88
C ILE A 161 -8.10 24.74 56.68
N LYS A 162 -7.68 25.85 57.32
CA LYS A 162 -8.32 27.16 57.16
C LYS A 162 -8.17 27.71 55.73
N GLU A 163 -7.02 27.50 55.10
CA GLU A 163 -6.82 27.79 53.66
C GLU A 163 -7.66 26.88 52.75
N ALA A 164 -8.01 25.67 53.20
CA ALA A 164 -8.80 24.71 52.42
C ALA A 164 -10.32 24.91 52.56
N GLU A 165 -10.81 25.50 53.65
CA GLU A 165 -12.19 25.99 53.78
C GLU A 165 -12.52 27.14 52.80
N GLU A 166 -11.50 27.83 52.27
CA GLU A 166 -11.64 28.84 51.21
C GLU A 166 -11.75 28.24 49.79
N ILE A 167 -11.55 26.92 49.61
CA ILE A 167 -11.73 26.27 48.31
C ILE A 167 -13.24 26.07 48.08
N PRO A 168 -13.80 26.52 46.94
CA PRO A 168 -15.25 26.48 46.72
C PRO A 168 -15.81 25.07 46.90
N GLU A 169 -16.87 24.97 47.70
CA GLU A 169 -17.63 23.76 48.07
C GLU A 169 -18.21 23.00 46.85
N ASP A 170 -18.08 23.56 45.65
CA ASP A 170 -18.76 23.17 44.41
C ASP A 170 -17.88 22.36 43.43
N THR A 171 -16.67 21.92 43.83
CA THR A 171 -15.82 21.06 42.97
C THR A 171 -15.83 19.62 43.48
N SER A 172 -16.67 18.76 42.90
CA SER A 172 -16.77 17.35 43.30
C SER A 172 -15.53 16.56 42.85
N VAL A 173 -15.11 15.54 43.63
CA VAL A 173 -14.08 14.57 43.21
C VAL A 173 -14.40 13.97 41.82
N ARG A 174 -15.69 13.87 41.49
CA ARG A 174 -16.20 13.39 40.21
C ARG A 174 -15.89 14.32 39.03
N ASP A 175 -15.82 15.63 39.26
CA ASP A 175 -15.51 16.61 38.21
C ASP A 175 -14.03 16.53 37.80
N PHE A 176 -13.13 16.27 38.76
CA PHE A 176 -11.73 15.98 38.48
C PHE A 176 -11.57 14.69 37.65
N ASP A 177 -12.31 13.63 38.00
CA ASP A 177 -12.28 12.36 37.28
C ASP A 177 -12.81 12.51 35.85
N ASP A 178 -13.86 13.31 35.64
CA ASP A 178 -14.42 13.60 34.32
C ASP A 178 -13.46 14.43 33.46
N LYS A 179 -12.71 15.36 34.07
CA LYS A 179 -11.71 16.20 33.38
C LYS A 179 -10.45 15.42 32.98
N ILE A 180 -9.94 14.56 33.86
CA ILE A 180 -8.84 13.63 33.55
C ILE A 180 -9.24 12.73 32.38
N ARG A 181 -10.48 12.24 32.37
CA ARG A 181 -11.02 11.42 31.28
C ARG A 181 -11.10 12.18 29.95
N GLU A 182 -11.53 13.43 29.95
CA GLU A 182 -11.60 14.28 28.75
C GLU A 182 -10.19 14.52 28.15
N LEU A 183 -9.22 14.92 28.98
CA LEU A 183 -7.85 15.19 28.55
C LEU A 183 -7.13 13.92 28.06
N SER A 184 -7.37 12.80 28.75
CA SER A 184 -6.88 11.48 28.34
C SER A 184 -7.44 11.09 26.96
N ARG A 185 -8.72 11.34 26.70
CA ARG A 185 -9.32 11.13 25.36
C ARG A 185 -8.67 12.04 24.31
N ARG A 186 -8.35 13.29 24.65
CA ARG A 186 -7.74 14.22 23.71
C ARG A 186 -6.36 13.75 23.23
N ILE A 187 -5.52 13.18 24.11
CA ILE A 187 -4.26 12.50 23.73
C ILE A 187 -4.55 11.23 22.90
N GLN A 188 -5.57 10.46 23.27
CA GLN A 188 -5.86 9.13 22.73
C GLN A 188 -6.43 9.14 21.29
N TRP A 189 -7.26 10.13 20.93
CA TRP A 189 -8.03 10.12 19.67
C TRP A 189 -7.46 11.02 18.57
N ARG A 190 -6.46 11.87 18.85
CA ARG A 190 -5.79 12.66 17.81
C ARG A 190 -4.59 11.91 17.25
N LEU A 191 -4.73 11.49 15.98
CA LEU A 191 -3.71 10.78 15.20
C LEU A 191 -2.40 11.58 14.97
N ASN A 192 -2.34 12.86 15.33
CA ASN A 192 -1.22 13.74 14.99
C ASN A 192 -0.99 14.86 16.02
N ILE A 193 -1.02 14.53 17.31
CA ILE A 193 -0.59 15.45 18.37
C ILE A 193 0.94 15.58 18.31
N LYS A 194 1.43 16.82 18.32
CA LYS A 194 2.87 17.09 18.41
C LYS A 194 3.39 16.71 19.80
N ALA A 195 4.67 16.37 19.91
CA ALA A 195 5.25 15.87 21.16
C ALA A 195 5.15 16.89 22.32
N ASP A 196 5.29 18.18 22.02
CA ASP A 196 5.10 19.31 22.93
C ASP A 196 3.65 19.43 23.43
N GLU A 197 2.67 19.29 22.53
CA GLU A 197 1.24 19.28 22.87
C GLU A 197 0.87 18.08 23.75
N LYS A 198 1.45 16.89 23.48
CA LYS A 198 1.27 15.69 24.33
C LYS A 198 1.81 15.93 25.73
N GLU A 199 3.02 16.46 25.82
CA GLU A 199 3.69 16.75 27.09
C GLU A 199 2.91 17.79 27.92
N GLN A 200 2.33 18.79 27.26
CA GLN A 200 1.48 19.78 27.90
C GLN A 200 0.24 19.17 28.54
N ILE A 201 -0.47 18.29 27.83
CA ILE A 201 -1.67 17.63 28.36
C ILE A 201 -1.31 16.67 29.51
N LEU A 202 -0.17 15.98 29.45
CA LEU A 202 0.30 15.12 30.54
C LEU A 202 0.59 15.93 31.82
N ARG A 203 1.24 17.09 31.70
CA ARG A 203 1.44 18.02 32.82
C ARG A 203 0.13 18.56 33.39
N GLU A 204 -0.88 18.75 32.56
CA GLU A 204 -2.20 19.19 32.98
C GLU A 204 -2.93 18.10 33.78
N ILE A 205 -2.85 16.84 33.33
CA ILE A 205 -3.38 15.68 34.06
C ILE A 205 -2.69 15.57 35.44
N GLU A 206 -1.36 15.65 35.49
CA GLU A 206 -0.61 15.57 36.76
C GLU A 206 -1.00 16.68 37.74
N LYS A 207 -1.27 17.89 37.25
CA LYS A 207 -1.77 19.00 38.09
C LYS A 207 -3.16 18.70 38.64
N ILE A 208 -4.06 18.16 37.82
CA ILE A 208 -5.42 17.79 38.24
C ILE A 208 -5.38 16.64 39.25
N GLU A 209 -4.49 15.66 39.07
CA GLU A 209 -4.27 14.57 40.01
C GLU A 209 -3.74 15.05 41.36
N ARG A 210 -2.79 16.00 41.37
CA ARG A 210 -2.32 16.64 42.61
C ARG A 210 -3.43 17.41 43.32
N ALA A 211 -4.20 18.23 42.60
CA ALA A 211 -5.33 18.96 43.16
C ALA A 211 -6.40 18.02 43.74
N ARG A 212 -6.66 16.89 43.08
CA ARG A 212 -7.55 15.83 43.59
C ARG A 212 -7.02 15.24 44.89
N ALA A 213 -5.72 14.91 44.96
CA ALA A 213 -5.11 14.33 46.16
C ALA A 213 -5.21 15.31 47.35
N GLU A 214 -4.90 16.58 47.13
CA GLU A 214 -5.00 17.65 48.14
C GLU A 214 -6.45 17.84 48.63
N ALA A 215 -7.43 17.86 47.71
CA ALA A 215 -8.84 17.95 48.06
C ALA A 215 -9.31 16.73 48.88
N THR A 216 -8.87 15.51 48.53
CA THR A 216 -9.20 14.32 49.32
C THR A 216 -8.53 14.31 50.69
N GLU A 217 -7.27 14.74 50.79
CA GLU A 217 -6.56 14.83 52.07
C GLU A 217 -7.22 15.87 52.98
N SER A 218 -7.56 17.03 52.45
CA SER A 218 -8.31 18.07 53.17
C SER A 218 -9.66 17.59 53.67
N ALA A 219 -10.46 16.95 52.81
CA ALA A 219 -11.76 16.38 53.19
C ALA A 219 -11.61 15.32 54.29
N THR A 220 -10.58 14.46 54.22
CA THR A 220 -10.31 13.47 55.28
C THR A 220 -9.88 14.10 56.60
N ALA A 221 -9.06 15.17 56.56
CA ALA A 221 -8.61 15.89 57.75
C ALA A 221 -9.76 16.64 58.44
N SER A 222 -10.63 17.30 57.67
CA SER A 222 -11.84 17.96 58.16
C SER A 222 -12.83 16.95 58.77
N ALA A 223 -13.02 15.80 58.13
CA ALA A 223 -13.86 14.73 58.67
C ALA A 223 -13.30 14.12 59.97
N ALA A 224 -11.98 13.98 60.08
CA ALA A 224 -11.29 13.53 61.28
C ALA A 224 -11.50 14.47 62.47
N LEU A 225 -11.36 15.79 62.25
CA LEU A 225 -11.57 16.82 63.27
C LEU A 225 -13.01 16.86 63.80
N ASN A 226 -13.99 16.66 62.91
CA ASN A 226 -15.40 16.72 63.27
C ASN A 226 -15.92 15.45 63.96
N GLY A 227 -15.06 14.46 64.26
CA GLY A 227 -15.47 13.15 64.81
C GLY A 227 -16.33 12.30 63.86
N LYS A 228 -16.53 12.79 62.63
CA LYS A 228 -17.34 12.20 61.56
C LYS A 228 -16.47 11.48 60.53
N MET A 229 -15.21 11.19 60.85
CA MET A 229 -14.24 10.52 59.98
C MET A 229 -14.83 9.27 59.34
N TRP A 230 -15.60 8.53 60.13
CA TRP A 230 -16.25 7.28 59.76
C TRP A 230 -17.57 7.45 59.00
N HIS A 231 -18.18 8.65 59.03
CA HIS A 231 -19.35 9.00 58.22
C HIS A 231 -18.95 9.63 56.87
N SER A 232 -17.75 10.21 56.76
CA SER A 232 -17.25 10.86 55.55
C SER A 232 -16.62 9.92 54.53
N LEU A 233 -16.23 8.69 54.91
CA LEU A 233 -15.62 7.70 54.01
C LEU A 233 -16.65 7.03 53.06
N GLY A 234 -17.93 7.40 53.13
CA GLY A 234 -19.03 6.65 52.54
C GLY A 234 -19.39 5.43 53.38
N SER A 235 -20.61 4.87 53.22
CA SER A 235 -20.93 3.60 53.88
C SER A 235 -20.06 2.48 53.30
N LYS A 236 -19.79 1.44 54.09
CA LYS A 236 -19.08 0.25 53.61
C LYS A 236 -19.74 -0.31 52.34
N GLU A 237 -21.07 -0.29 52.32
CA GLU A 237 -21.91 -0.65 51.19
C GLU A 237 -21.65 0.21 49.94
N ASP A 238 -21.43 1.52 50.08
CA ASP A 238 -21.12 2.41 48.94
C ASP A 238 -19.77 2.06 48.30
N ILE A 239 -18.74 1.80 49.12
CA ILE A 239 -17.41 1.40 48.62
C ILE A 239 -17.49 0.03 47.93
N VAL A 240 -18.23 -0.92 48.52
CA VAL A 240 -18.46 -2.25 47.93
C VAL A 240 -19.17 -2.14 46.58
N GLN A 241 -20.20 -1.29 46.48
CA GLN A 241 -20.94 -1.07 45.24
C GLN A 241 -20.08 -0.38 44.17
N GLN A 242 -19.21 0.56 44.55
CA GLN A 242 -18.25 1.20 43.64
C GLN A 242 -17.20 0.20 43.12
N ILE A 243 -16.62 -0.63 44.00
CA ILE A 243 -15.69 -1.70 43.62
C ILE A 243 -16.34 -2.64 42.61
N LYS A 244 -17.58 -3.08 42.88
CA LYS A 244 -18.33 -3.94 41.97
C LYS A 244 -18.54 -3.29 40.59
N THR A 245 -18.99 -2.04 40.59
CA THR A 245 -19.24 -1.27 39.35
C THR A 245 -17.97 -1.10 38.52
N ILE A 246 -16.85 -0.72 39.14
CA ILE A 246 -15.55 -0.57 38.46
C ILE A 246 -15.03 -1.92 37.95
N GLY A 247 -15.23 -3.00 38.71
CA GLY A 247 -14.90 -4.36 38.31
C GLY A 247 -15.65 -4.80 37.05
N ASP A 248 -16.98 -4.67 37.06
CA ASP A 248 -17.85 -5.03 35.93
C ASP A 248 -17.51 -4.21 34.67
N GLU A 249 -17.20 -2.90 34.82
CA GLU A 249 -16.72 -2.07 33.73
C GLU A 249 -15.38 -2.54 33.16
N LEU A 250 -14.41 -2.87 34.01
CA LEU A 250 -13.09 -3.33 33.58
C LEU A 250 -13.15 -4.66 32.83
N ASP A 251 -14.02 -5.58 33.24
CA ASP A 251 -14.24 -6.85 32.58
C ASP A 251 -14.95 -6.69 31.24
N LYS A 252 -15.97 -5.82 31.17
CA LYS A 252 -16.63 -5.47 29.91
C LYS A 252 -15.66 -4.86 28.90
N GLU A 253 -14.86 -3.88 29.34
CA GLU A 253 -13.85 -3.22 28.49
C GLU A 253 -12.80 -4.21 27.99
N ARG A 254 -12.40 -5.18 28.84
CA ARG A 254 -11.47 -6.25 28.47
C ARG A 254 -12.07 -7.16 27.40
N ALA A 255 -13.33 -7.55 27.55
CA ALA A 255 -14.02 -8.39 26.58
C ALA A 255 -14.16 -7.68 25.22
N GLU A 256 -14.53 -6.39 25.21
CA GLU A 256 -14.63 -5.57 24.01
C GLU A 256 -13.28 -5.41 23.30
N TYR A 257 -12.20 -5.18 24.07
CA TYR A 257 -10.84 -5.12 23.53
C TYR A 257 -10.42 -6.44 22.89
N LEU A 258 -10.59 -7.57 23.58
CA LEU A 258 -10.24 -8.89 23.05
C LEU A 258 -11.04 -9.23 21.79
N ASN A 259 -12.32 -8.88 21.75
CA ASN A 259 -13.16 -9.06 20.57
C ASN A 259 -12.67 -8.20 19.39
N SER A 260 -12.35 -6.93 19.65
CA SER A 260 -11.83 -6.01 18.63
C SER A 260 -10.47 -6.46 18.09
N LYS A 261 -9.56 -6.91 18.97
CA LYS A 261 -8.28 -7.51 18.62
C LYS A 261 -8.47 -8.74 17.73
N ARG A 262 -9.32 -9.69 18.15
CA ARG A 262 -9.63 -10.91 17.39
C ARG A 262 -10.21 -10.58 16.01
N LYS A 263 -11.08 -9.57 15.90
CA LYS A 263 -11.62 -9.09 14.62
C LYS A 263 -10.52 -8.50 13.73
N ALA A 264 -9.59 -7.73 14.31
CA ALA A 264 -8.47 -7.15 13.56
C ALA A 264 -7.50 -8.23 13.07
N GLU A 265 -7.20 -9.24 13.90
CA GLU A 265 -6.35 -10.39 13.55
C GLU A 265 -6.95 -11.20 12.40
N LYS A 266 -8.23 -11.55 12.47
CA LYS A 266 -8.94 -12.24 11.36
C LYS A 266 -8.88 -11.46 10.05
N LYS A 267 -9.08 -10.13 10.11
CA LYS A 267 -8.95 -9.27 8.92
C LYS A 267 -7.52 -9.26 8.41
N ARG A 268 -6.52 -9.26 9.30
CA ARG A 268 -5.11 -9.28 8.94
C ARG A 268 -4.74 -10.58 8.21
N GLU A 269 -5.17 -11.72 8.74
CA GLU A 269 -5.00 -13.04 8.13
C GLU A 269 -5.61 -13.09 6.72
N ALA A 270 -6.82 -12.55 6.55
CA ALA A 270 -7.45 -12.48 5.23
C ALA A 270 -6.64 -11.62 4.24
N VAL A 271 -6.08 -10.50 4.70
CA VAL A 271 -5.23 -9.62 3.88
C VAL A 271 -3.89 -10.28 3.55
N GLU A 272 -3.28 -11.01 4.49
CA GLU A 272 -2.06 -11.79 4.25
C GLU A 272 -2.30 -12.90 3.20
N ALA A 273 -3.44 -13.58 3.27
CA ALA A 273 -3.83 -14.57 2.27
C ALA A 273 -4.02 -13.92 0.88
N ASP A 274 -4.67 -12.76 0.81
CA ASP A 274 -4.79 -11.97 -0.43
C ASP A 274 -3.42 -11.55 -0.99
N LEU A 275 -2.51 -11.08 -0.12
CA LEU A 275 -1.15 -10.71 -0.50
C LEU A 275 -0.39 -11.92 -1.09
N GLY A 276 -0.51 -13.10 -0.48
CA GLY A 276 0.06 -14.33 -1.02
C GLY A 276 -0.52 -14.71 -2.38
N ARG A 277 -1.82 -14.48 -2.62
CA ARG A 277 -2.43 -14.67 -3.96
C ARG A 277 -1.89 -13.67 -4.98
N LEU A 278 -1.74 -12.41 -4.59
CA LEU A 278 -1.18 -11.36 -5.45
C LEU A 278 0.28 -11.65 -5.81
N GLU A 279 1.08 -12.15 -4.86
CA GLU A 279 2.46 -12.55 -5.10
C GLU A 279 2.56 -13.71 -6.11
N LYS A 280 1.74 -14.75 -5.96
CA LYS A 280 1.65 -15.85 -6.94
C LYS A 280 1.24 -15.35 -8.34
N ARG A 281 0.31 -14.40 -8.41
CA ARG A 281 -0.08 -13.78 -9.69
C ARG A 281 1.06 -12.96 -10.30
N LEU A 282 1.83 -12.27 -9.47
CA LEU A 282 2.98 -11.46 -9.89
C LEU A 282 4.09 -12.35 -10.46
N THR A 283 4.46 -13.42 -9.75
CA THR A 283 5.50 -14.37 -10.19
C THR A 283 5.11 -15.02 -11.51
N HIS A 284 3.88 -15.49 -11.65
CA HIS A 284 3.36 -16.03 -12.90
C HIS A 284 3.39 -15.01 -14.05
N THR A 285 3.01 -13.76 -13.79
CA THR A 285 3.04 -12.67 -14.80
C THR A 285 4.47 -12.38 -15.26
N VAL A 286 5.44 -12.39 -14.34
CA VAL A 286 6.87 -12.21 -14.64
C VAL A 286 7.41 -13.38 -15.45
N GLN A 287 7.08 -14.63 -15.08
CA GLN A 287 7.48 -15.82 -15.84
C GLN A 287 6.96 -15.77 -17.27
N LEU A 288 5.66 -15.49 -17.48
CA LEU A 288 5.07 -15.34 -18.81
C LEU A 288 5.76 -14.25 -19.64
N LYS A 289 6.11 -13.12 -19.02
CA LYS A 289 6.83 -12.04 -19.69
C LYS A 289 8.24 -12.48 -20.11
N ASN A 290 8.95 -13.20 -19.25
CA ASN A 290 10.30 -13.69 -19.56
C ASN A 290 10.27 -14.67 -20.73
N GLU A 291 9.31 -15.59 -20.74
CA GLU A 291 9.12 -16.53 -21.87
C GLU A 291 8.71 -15.82 -23.16
N ALA A 292 7.79 -14.86 -23.10
CA ALA A 292 7.43 -14.04 -24.25
C ALA A 292 8.63 -13.27 -24.82
N THR A 293 9.47 -12.70 -23.95
CA THR A 293 10.70 -12.00 -24.35
C THR A 293 11.67 -12.95 -25.05
N LYS A 294 11.89 -14.15 -24.51
CA LYS A 294 12.74 -15.18 -25.15
C LYS A 294 12.21 -15.56 -26.54
N CYS A 295 10.89 -15.75 -26.68
CA CYS A 295 10.26 -16.06 -27.97
C CYS A 295 10.46 -14.92 -28.97
N ILE A 296 10.24 -13.67 -28.57
CA ILE A 296 10.46 -12.49 -29.42
C ILE A 296 11.91 -12.41 -29.88
N SER A 297 12.87 -12.58 -28.98
CA SER A 297 14.29 -12.55 -29.34
C SER A 297 14.63 -13.62 -30.39
N ARG A 298 14.17 -14.87 -30.20
CA ARG A 298 14.34 -15.94 -31.20
C ARG A 298 13.73 -15.58 -32.55
N TRP A 299 12.47 -15.12 -32.56
CA TRP A 299 11.78 -14.74 -33.79
C TRP A 299 12.43 -13.57 -34.50
N ARG A 300 12.99 -12.58 -33.78
CA ARG A 300 13.74 -11.47 -34.39
C ARG A 300 15.02 -11.95 -35.07
N THR A 301 15.73 -12.89 -34.45
CA THR A 301 16.92 -13.51 -35.06
C THR A 301 16.54 -14.29 -36.31
N GLU A 302 15.56 -15.20 -36.23
CA GLU A 302 15.07 -15.95 -37.39
C GLU A 302 14.55 -15.04 -38.51
N HIS A 303 13.86 -13.96 -38.15
CA HIS A 303 13.36 -12.98 -39.11
C HIS A 303 14.52 -12.25 -39.81
N ARG A 304 15.57 -11.86 -39.06
CA ARG A 304 16.76 -11.23 -39.63
C ARG A 304 17.48 -12.18 -40.60
N GLU A 305 17.67 -13.44 -40.21
CA GLU A 305 18.29 -14.48 -41.03
C GLU A 305 17.50 -14.75 -42.31
N LYS A 306 16.18 -14.91 -42.21
CA LYS A 306 15.31 -15.14 -43.38
C LYS A 306 15.25 -13.91 -44.30
N ASN A 307 15.42 -12.71 -43.78
CA ASN A 307 15.35 -11.48 -44.56
C ASN A 307 16.69 -10.97 -45.10
N VAL A 308 17.79 -11.71 -44.95
CA VAL A 308 19.08 -11.34 -45.56
C VAL A 308 18.94 -11.05 -47.05
N SER A 309 18.35 -11.96 -47.83
CA SER A 309 18.16 -11.76 -49.28
C SER A 309 17.29 -10.56 -49.62
N TYR A 310 16.28 -10.27 -48.80
CA TYR A 310 15.42 -9.10 -48.98
C TYR A 310 16.17 -7.79 -48.66
N ASN A 311 16.92 -7.76 -47.55
CA ASN A 311 17.70 -6.60 -47.17
C ASN A 311 18.77 -6.28 -48.22
N ASN A 312 19.45 -7.32 -48.74
CA ASN A 312 20.40 -7.17 -49.84
C ASN A 312 19.73 -6.62 -51.10
N TYR A 313 18.51 -7.06 -51.41
CA TYR A 313 17.73 -6.51 -52.52
C TYR A 313 17.37 -5.03 -52.30
N VAL A 314 16.99 -4.64 -51.07
CA VAL A 314 16.72 -3.23 -50.75
C VAL A 314 17.97 -2.37 -50.97
N GLU A 315 19.13 -2.82 -50.48
CA GLU A 315 20.41 -2.12 -50.70
C GLU A 315 20.77 -2.04 -52.19
N LEU A 316 20.60 -3.14 -52.93
CA LEU A 316 20.78 -3.16 -54.38
C LEU A 316 19.89 -2.12 -55.09
N MET A 317 18.62 -2.03 -54.69
CA MET A 317 17.67 -1.07 -55.25
C MET A 317 18.01 0.38 -54.87
N MET A 318 18.63 0.61 -53.70
CA MET A 318 19.16 1.93 -53.32
C MET A 318 20.35 2.29 -54.22
N ASN A 319 21.31 1.38 -54.41
CA ASN A 319 22.44 1.59 -55.32
C ASN A 319 21.97 1.86 -56.76
N ALA A 320 21.01 1.07 -57.25
CA ALA A 320 20.41 1.25 -58.57
C ALA A 320 19.75 2.63 -58.73
N ARG A 321 19.09 3.13 -57.67
CA ARG A 321 18.51 4.48 -57.65
C ARG A 321 19.60 5.55 -57.70
N GLU A 322 20.66 5.42 -56.90
CA GLU A 322 21.78 6.37 -56.91
C GLU A 322 22.48 6.44 -58.28
N LEU A 323 22.71 5.29 -58.93
CA LEU A 323 23.28 5.23 -60.28
C LEU A 323 22.38 5.88 -61.33
N ALA A 324 21.06 5.68 -61.20
CA ALA A 324 20.08 6.31 -62.08
C ALA A 324 20.06 7.84 -61.91
N GLU A 325 20.14 8.33 -60.66
CA GLU A 325 20.25 9.77 -60.36
C GLU A 325 21.54 10.39 -60.94
N ARG A 326 22.64 9.64 -60.90
CA ARG A 326 23.93 10.04 -61.51
C ARG A 326 24.00 9.83 -63.02
N LYS A 327 22.98 9.20 -63.63
CA LYS A 327 22.92 8.83 -65.05
C LYS A 327 24.07 7.92 -65.51
N GLU A 328 24.58 7.09 -64.62
CA GLU A 328 25.68 6.15 -64.89
C GLU A 328 25.17 4.87 -65.57
N LEU A 329 24.80 4.96 -66.85
CA LEU A 329 24.14 3.89 -67.60
C LEU A 329 24.97 2.60 -67.67
N SER A 330 26.28 2.70 -67.92
CA SER A 330 27.15 1.52 -68.01
C SER A 330 27.28 0.78 -66.67
N ALA A 331 27.33 1.54 -65.56
CA ALA A 331 27.37 0.97 -64.22
C ALA A 331 26.03 0.31 -63.86
N MET A 332 24.91 0.93 -64.23
CA MET A 332 23.56 0.38 -64.04
C MET A 332 23.34 -0.91 -64.84
N GLN A 333 23.82 -0.95 -66.09
CA GLN A 333 23.76 -2.15 -66.92
C GLN A 333 24.56 -3.29 -66.30
N LYS A 334 25.79 -3.00 -65.86
CA LYS A 334 26.63 -3.97 -65.17
C LYS A 334 25.97 -4.49 -63.89
N LEU A 335 25.43 -3.60 -63.06
CA LEU A 335 24.74 -3.96 -61.80
C LEU A 335 23.54 -4.88 -62.05
N SER A 336 22.75 -4.61 -63.09
CA SER A 336 21.60 -5.44 -63.48
C SER A 336 22.05 -6.82 -64.00
N SER A 337 23.04 -6.86 -64.90
CA SER A 337 23.57 -8.12 -65.44
C SER A 337 24.18 -9.01 -64.36
N ASP A 338 25.02 -8.44 -63.49
CA ASP A 338 25.70 -9.17 -62.41
C ASP A 338 24.69 -9.80 -61.42
N GLU A 339 23.62 -9.07 -61.07
CA GLU A 339 22.57 -9.61 -60.20
C GLU A 339 21.76 -10.72 -60.87
N VAL A 340 21.42 -10.57 -62.15
CA VAL A 340 20.68 -11.59 -62.91
C VAL A 340 21.51 -12.87 -63.03
N GLU A 341 22.80 -12.78 -63.35
CA GLU A 341 23.69 -13.94 -63.42
C GLU A 341 23.80 -14.64 -62.06
N LYS A 342 24.00 -13.87 -60.98
CA LYS A 342 24.05 -14.40 -59.62
C LYS A 342 22.75 -15.12 -59.24
N PHE A 343 21.59 -14.54 -59.58
CA PHE A 343 20.31 -15.17 -59.35
C PHE A 343 20.16 -16.47 -60.15
N MET A 344 20.48 -16.45 -61.45
CA MET A 344 20.37 -17.63 -62.32
C MET A 344 21.31 -18.76 -61.89
N TRP A 345 22.48 -18.41 -61.36
CA TRP A 345 23.40 -19.37 -60.74
C TRP A 345 22.79 -20.02 -59.49
N GLN A 346 22.24 -19.23 -58.55
CA GLN A 346 21.56 -19.76 -57.37
C GLN A 346 20.33 -20.58 -57.75
N TRP A 347 19.56 -20.09 -58.73
CA TRP A 347 18.38 -20.77 -59.24
C TRP A 347 18.73 -22.13 -59.82
N SER A 348 19.84 -22.29 -60.52
CA SER A 348 20.21 -23.57 -61.13
C SER A 348 20.78 -24.54 -60.09
N ASN A 349 21.62 -24.04 -59.18
CA ASN A 349 22.44 -24.88 -58.31
C ASN A 349 21.87 -25.10 -56.90
N ASN A 350 20.90 -24.31 -56.44
CA ASN A 350 20.40 -24.37 -55.06
C ASN A 350 18.88 -24.63 -55.00
N LYS A 351 18.51 -25.88 -54.71
CA LYS A 351 17.09 -26.27 -54.57
C LYS A 351 16.39 -25.53 -53.43
N ALA A 352 17.04 -25.39 -52.27
CA ALA A 352 16.45 -24.72 -51.12
C ALA A 352 16.14 -23.24 -51.41
N PHE A 353 17.04 -22.57 -52.13
CA PHE A 353 16.81 -21.21 -52.61
C PHE A 353 15.60 -21.12 -53.54
N ARG A 354 15.48 -22.02 -54.55
CA ARG A 354 14.34 -22.05 -55.46
C ARG A 354 13.01 -22.24 -54.72
N ASP A 355 12.96 -23.22 -53.81
CA ASP A 355 11.75 -23.57 -53.07
C ASP A 355 11.31 -22.40 -52.16
N GLU A 356 12.26 -21.76 -51.48
CA GLU A 356 11.99 -20.59 -50.63
C GLU A 356 11.55 -19.37 -51.46
N TYR A 357 12.19 -19.10 -52.60
CA TYR A 357 11.80 -18.00 -53.49
C TYR A 357 10.38 -18.18 -54.03
N ARG A 358 10.03 -19.40 -54.48
CA ARG A 358 8.67 -19.76 -54.90
C ARG A 358 7.66 -19.57 -53.78
N ARG A 359 7.98 -20.03 -52.57
CA ARG A 359 7.13 -19.88 -51.38
C ARG A 359 6.82 -18.40 -51.10
N ARG A 360 7.82 -17.52 -51.17
CA ARG A 360 7.65 -16.08 -50.91
C ARG A 360 6.87 -15.34 -52.00
N THR A 361 7.05 -15.74 -53.26
CA THR A 361 6.35 -15.10 -54.40
C THR A 361 4.92 -15.60 -54.55
N ALA A 362 4.57 -16.77 -54.02
CA ALA A 362 3.25 -17.40 -54.17
C ALA A 362 2.08 -16.47 -53.80
N GLU A 363 2.16 -15.76 -52.68
CA GLU A 363 1.09 -14.84 -52.25
C GLU A 363 0.95 -13.65 -53.21
N SER A 364 2.07 -13.04 -53.59
CA SER A 364 2.11 -11.97 -54.59
C SER A 364 1.57 -12.41 -55.96
N LEU A 365 1.89 -13.62 -56.39
CA LEU A 365 1.35 -14.21 -57.62
C LEU A 365 -0.15 -14.46 -57.49
N ASN A 366 -0.59 -15.00 -56.36
CA ASN A 366 -2.01 -15.27 -56.11
C ASN A 366 -2.85 -13.98 -56.09
N ASN A 367 -2.35 -12.91 -55.45
CA ASN A 367 -3.01 -11.60 -55.42
C ASN A 367 -3.14 -10.98 -56.82
N ARG A 368 -2.23 -11.33 -57.74
CA ARG A 368 -2.28 -10.92 -59.16
C ARG A 368 -3.03 -11.91 -60.05
N SER A 369 -3.64 -12.96 -59.48
CA SER A 369 -4.27 -14.06 -60.21
C SER A 369 -3.34 -14.76 -61.21
N LEU A 370 -2.08 -14.95 -60.83
CA LEU A 370 -1.06 -15.64 -61.62
C LEU A 370 -0.75 -17.04 -61.07
N THR A 371 -0.42 -17.99 -61.94
CA THR A 371 0.11 -19.31 -61.62
C THR A 371 1.55 -19.20 -61.11
N VAL A 372 2.10 -20.32 -60.61
CA VAL A 372 3.50 -20.38 -60.15
C VAL A 372 4.49 -20.01 -61.26
N ASP A 373 4.13 -20.33 -62.51
CA ASP A 373 4.93 -20.00 -63.71
C ASP A 373 4.63 -18.61 -64.27
N GLY A 374 3.83 -17.80 -63.58
CA GLY A 374 3.52 -16.41 -63.96
C GLY A 374 2.42 -16.25 -65.02
N LEU A 375 1.70 -17.32 -65.37
CA LEU A 375 0.57 -17.27 -66.33
C LEU A 375 -0.71 -16.82 -65.63
N ARG A 376 -1.63 -16.12 -66.33
CA ARG A 376 -2.94 -15.81 -65.73
C ARG A 376 -3.71 -17.09 -65.41
N LYS A 377 -4.25 -17.18 -64.19
CA LYS A 377 -5.21 -18.23 -63.83
C LYS A 377 -6.49 -18.00 -64.64
N ASP A 378 -6.89 -18.99 -65.45
CA ASP A 378 -8.16 -18.94 -66.18
C ASP A 378 -9.32 -18.81 -65.19
N GLN A 379 -9.98 -17.66 -65.18
CA GLN A 379 -11.17 -17.40 -64.35
C GLN A 379 -12.43 -18.10 -64.89
N THR A 380 -12.33 -18.83 -66.00
CA THR A 380 -13.48 -19.37 -66.75
C THR A 380 -13.88 -20.81 -66.41
N ARG A 381 -13.25 -21.46 -65.42
CA ARG A 381 -13.55 -22.86 -65.06
C ARG A 381 -14.39 -23.07 -63.79
N ASN A 382 -14.97 -22.02 -63.20
CA ASN A 382 -15.90 -22.13 -62.05
C ASN A 382 -17.33 -21.65 -62.38
N ARG A 383 -17.86 -22.02 -63.55
CA ARG A 383 -19.31 -22.25 -63.70
C ARG A 383 -19.47 -23.76 -63.82
N PHE A 384 -20.36 -24.36 -63.03
CA PHE A 384 -20.61 -25.80 -62.86
C PHE A 384 -19.79 -26.53 -61.77
N SER A 385 -20.15 -26.26 -60.50
CA SER A 385 -20.55 -27.29 -59.53
C SER A 385 -21.30 -26.64 -58.39
#